data_AF-A0A8H7Y169-F1
#
_entry.id   AF-A0A8H7Y169-F1
#
_cell.length_a   1.000
_cell.length_b   1.000
_cell.length_c   1.000
_cell.angle_alpha   90.00
_cell.angle_beta   90.00
_cell.angle_gamma   90.00
#
_symmetry.space_group_name_H-M   'P 1'
#
loop_
_entity.id
_entity.type
_entity.pdbx_description
1 polymer ?
#
loop_
_entity_poly.entity_id
_entity_poly.type
_entity_poly.pdbx_seq_one_letter_code
_entity_poly.pdbx_strand_id
1 'polypeptide(L)'
;MSVQNTLPNIPEGYIAVDGPDNIKYVVPRFMLSSLEHDLETMGATEDVSVTSADLTQKSNAKKSDAYITLSGILRVPPENSLTDHEMLALHAEVCALQKRLGISYQDAVHRLFMAEVAKLKVADGDRRYHAYMDQCMAKTLIKLEERHSIREDLEK
;
A
#
# COMPACT_ATOMS: atom_id res chain seq x y z
N MET A 1 28.60 -27.66 -30.27
CA MET A 1 29.63 -26.89 -29.53
C MET A 1 28.90 -26.10 -28.45
N SER A 2 28.87 -26.62 -27.22
CA SER A 2 28.16 -26.01 -26.10
C SER A 2 29.09 -25.07 -25.36
N VAL A 3 28.81 -23.77 -25.41
CA VAL A 3 29.63 -22.74 -24.76
C VAL A 3 29.31 -22.76 -23.27
N GLN A 4 30.24 -23.26 -22.47
CA GLN A 4 30.24 -23.09 -21.01
C GLN A 4 30.49 -21.60 -20.71
N ASN A 5 29.42 -20.85 -20.42
CA ASN A 5 29.53 -19.51 -19.84
C ASN A 5 30.05 -19.65 -18.40
N THR A 6 31.38 -19.60 -18.25
CA THR A 6 32.07 -19.53 -16.97
C THR A 6 31.98 -18.07 -16.48
N LEU A 7 31.13 -17.82 -15.49
CA LEU A 7 31.12 -16.53 -14.77
C LEU A 7 32.46 -16.38 -14.04
N PRO A 8 33.28 -15.36 -14.35
CA PRO A 8 34.57 -15.18 -13.72
C PRO A 8 34.40 -14.47 -12.36
N ASN A 9 35.02 -15.03 -11.32
CA ASN A 9 35.15 -14.46 -9.96
C ASN A 9 33.84 -14.17 -9.20
N ILE A 10 33.24 -15.23 -8.64
CA ILE A 10 32.34 -15.07 -7.49
C ILE A 10 33.20 -14.91 -6.23
N PRO A 11 33.07 -13.82 -5.46
CA PRO A 11 33.83 -13.61 -4.22
C PRO A 11 33.52 -14.69 -3.18
N GLU A 12 34.52 -15.03 -2.36
CA GLU A 12 34.35 -15.99 -1.27
C GLU A 12 33.20 -15.58 -0.34
N GLY A 13 32.28 -16.50 -0.07
CA GLY A 13 31.08 -16.23 0.72
C GLY A 13 29.84 -15.83 -0.09
N TYR A 14 29.90 -15.81 -1.42
CA TYR A 14 28.76 -15.58 -2.31
C TYR A 14 28.44 -16.81 -3.17
N ILE A 15 27.18 -16.93 -3.60
CA ILE A 15 26.71 -17.96 -4.53
C ILE A 15 25.91 -17.32 -5.67
N ALA A 16 25.94 -17.93 -6.86
CA ALA A 16 25.03 -17.55 -7.94
C ALA A 16 23.73 -18.35 -7.84
N VAL A 17 22.60 -17.66 -7.75
CA VAL A 17 21.24 -18.23 -7.72
C VAL A 17 20.52 -17.82 -9.00
N ASP A 18 19.81 -18.76 -9.61
CA ASP A 18 18.97 -18.51 -10.78
C ASP A 18 17.68 -17.79 -10.32
N GLY A 19 17.47 -16.56 -10.81
CA GLY A 19 16.26 -15.79 -10.52
C GLY A 19 15.09 -16.12 -11.47
N PRO A 20 13.90 -15.56 -11.21
CA PRO A 20 12.66 -15.88 -11.95
C PRO A 20 12.72 -15.56 -13.45
N ASP A 21 13.59 -14.62 -13.86
CA ASP A 21 13.74 -14.19 -15.26
C ASP A 21 14.92 -14.87 -16.00
N ASN A 22 15.43 -16.01 -15.50
CA ASN A 22 16.67 -16.66 -15.99
C ASN A 22 17.94 -15.77 -15.86
N ILE A 23 17.89 -14.75 -15.01
CA ILE A 23 19.04 -13.90 -14.69
C ILE A 23 19.72 -14.47 -13.44
N LYS A 24 21.04 -14.66 -13.50
CA LYS A 24 21.85 -15.15 -12.37
C LYS A 24 22.19 -14.02 -11.42
N TYR A 25 21.75 -14.15 -10.17
CA TYR A 25 22.03 -13.20 -9.10
C TYR A 25 23.13 -13.73 -8.19
N VAL A 26 24.07 -12.87 -7.80
CA VAL A 26 25.13 -13.23 -6.85
C VAL A 26 24.70 -12.76 -5.46
N VAL A 27 24.50 -13.71 -4.55
CA VAL A 27 23.91 -13.47 -3.21
C VAL A 27 24.86 -14.00 -2.13
N PRO A 28 25.03 -13.29 -0.99
CA PRO A 28 25.79 -13.82 0.14
C PRO A 28 25.22 -15.15 0.67
N ARG A 29 26.10 -16.09 1.00
CA ARG A 29 25.74 -17.46 1.40
C ARG A 29 24.86 -17.53 2.64
N PHE A 30 24.93 -16.56 3.54
CA PHE A 30 24.08 -16.53 4.74
C PHE A 30 22.64 -16.10 4.45
N MET A 31 22.36 -15.48 3.29
CA MET A 31 21.02 -15.09 2.88
C MET A 31 20.29 -16.18 2.11
N LEU A 32 21.00 -17.23 1.66
CA LEU A 32 20.41 -18.34 0.89
C LEU A 32 19.21 -18.96 1.59
N SER A 33 19.32 -19.29 2.88
CA SER A 33 18.24 -19.98 3.60
C SER A 33 16.97 -19.13 3.73
N SER A 34 17.12 -17.81 3.84
CA SER A 34 15.98 -16.88 3.83
C SER A 34 15.40 -16.73 2.44
N LEU A 35 16.27 -16.64 1.42
CA LEU A 35 15.86 -16.50 0.03
C LEU A 35 15.17 -17.76 -0.51
N GLU A 36 15.66 -18.95 -0.17
CA GLU A 36 15.04 -20.23 -0.51
C GLU A 36 13.66 -20.34 0.16
N HIS A 37 13.53 -19.93 1.42
CA HIS A 37 12.24 -19.90 2.10
C HIS A 37 11.25 -18.91 1.47
N ASP A 38 11.73 -17.72 1.07
CA ASP A 38 10.92 -16.73 0.36
C ASP A 38 10.53 -17.21 -1.05
N LEU A 39 11.43 -17.90 -1.76
CA LEU A 39 11.17 -18.50 -3.07
C LEU A 39 10.20 -19.69 -2.99
N GLU A 40 10.31 -20.54 -1.97
CA GLU A 40 9.37 -21.65 -1.73
C GLU A 40 7.99 -21.13 -1.33
N THR A 41 7.91 -20.08 -0.50
CA THR A 41 6.64 -19.44 -0.16
C THR A 41 6.00 -18.71 -1.34
N MET A 42 6.80 -18.14 -2.25
CA MET A 42 6.31 -17.59 -3.52
C MET A 42 5.89 -18.68 -4.52
N GLY A 43 6.63 -19.80 -4.58
CA GLY A 43 6.31 -20.95 -5.43
C GLY A 43 5.05 -21.70 -5.00
N ALA A 44 4.68 -21.64 -3.72
CA ALA A 44 3.41 -22.17 -3.21
C ALA A 44 2.21 -21.26 -3.52
N THR A 45 2.44 -20.04 -4.01
CA THR A 45 1.41 -19.10 -4.46
C THR A 45 1.41 -18.99 -5.98
N GLU A 46 1.12 -20.11 -6.66
CA GLU A 46 0.64 -20.10 -8.04
C GLU A 46 -0.70 -19.35 -8.10
N ASP A 47 -0.66 -18.02 -8.15
CA ASP A 47 -1.72 -17.13 -8.68
C ASP A 47 -1.29 -15.64 -8.65
N VAL A 48 0.01 -15.35 -8.79
CA VAL A 48 0.49 -13.98 -9.02
C VAL A 48 0.28 -13.62 -10.49
N SER A 49 -0.95 -13.26 -10.85
CA SER A 49 -1.28 -12.72 -12.17
C SER A 49 -0.98 -11.21 -12.21
N VAL A 50 0.17 -10.85 -12.80
CA VAL A 50 0.45 -9.45 -13.15
C VAL A 50 -0.35 -9.13 -14.41
N THR A 51 -1.53 -8.53 -14.24
CA THR A 51 -2.33 -8.07 -15.39
C THR A 51 -1.94 -6.64 -15.70
N SER A 52 -1.05 -6.43 -16.67
CA SER A 52 -0.87 -5.12 -17.30
C SER A 52 -2.12 -4.83 -18.14
N ALA A 53 -2.94 -3.88 -17.70
CA ALA A 53 -4.09 -3.43 -18.48
C ALA A 53 -3.58 -2.77 -19.78
N ASP A 54 -3.84 -3.41 -20.91
CA ASP A 54 -3.51 -2.91 -22.24
C ASP A 54 -4.30 -1.61 -22.50
N LEU A 55 -3.56 -0.51 -22.65
CA LEU A 55 -4.06 0.83 -22.94
C LEU A 55 -4.65 0.89 -24.35
N THR A 56 -5.95 0.67 -24.47
CA THR A 56 -6.74 1.11 -25.64
C THR A 56 -7.84 2.06 -25.21
N GLN A 57 -7.48 3.27 -24.79
CA GLN A 57 -8.23 4.47 -25.17
C GLN A 57 -7.48 5.76 -24.86
N LYS A 58 -7.41 6.59 -25.91
CA LYS A 58 -6.79 7.91 -25.96
C LYS A 58 -7.44 8.87 -24.96
N SER A 59 -6.69 9.32 -23.96
CA SER A 59 -6.55 10.74 -23.58
C SER A 59 -5.65 10.86 -22.35
N ASN A 60 -4.49 11.53 -22.51
CA ASN A 60 -3.63 12.04 -21.44
C ASN A 60 -3.41 11.11 -20.22
N ALA A 61 -2.82 9.94 -20.45
CA ALA A 61 -2.50 9.01 -19.38
C ALA A 61 -1.23 9.44 -18.64
N LYS A 62 -1.42 9.87 -17.38
CA LYS A 62 -0.42 9.74 -16.31
C LYS A 62 0.16 8.32 -16.35
N LYS A 63 1.46 8.20 -16.01
CA LYS A 63 2.19 6.95 -15.83
C LYS A 63 1.25 5.88 -15.26
N SER A 64 1.10 4.78 -15.99
CA SER A 64 0.27 3.65 -15.60
C SER A 64 0.80 3.03 -14.30
N ASP A 65 0.08 3.23 -13.20
CA ASP A 65 0.43 2.67 -11.91
C ASP A 65 0.20 1.15 -11.91
N ALA A 66 1.29 0.41 -11.77
CA ALA A 66 1.26 -1.04 -11.59
C ALA A 66 0.74 -1.34 -10.17
N TYR A 67 -0.41 -1.98 -10.08
CA TYR A 67 -0.93 -2.51 -8.82
C TYR A 67 -0.55 -3.98 -8.66
N ILE A 68 -0.29 -4.38 -7.42
CA ILE A 68 -0.03 -5.78 -7.07
C ILE A 68 -1.25 -6.27 -6.28
N THR A 69 -1.86 -7.34 -6.76
CA THR A 69 -2.93 -8.06 -6.06
C THR A 69 -2.29 -9.20 -5.28
N LEU A 70 -2.33 -9.13 -3.95
CA LEU A 70 -1.95 -10.24 -3.07
C LEU A 70 -3.23 -10.75 -2.41
N SER A 71 -3.60 -12.00 -2.69
CA SER A 71 -4.74 -12.69 -2.04
C SER A 71 -6.06 -11.89 -2.04
N GLY A 72 -6.40 -11.27 -3.18
CA GLY A 72 -7.64 -10.50 -3.34
C GLY A 72 -7.62 -9.10 -2.68
N ILE A 73 -6.50 -8.68 -2.09
CA ILE A 73 -6.32 -7.33 -1.56
C ILE A 73 -5.52 -6.51 -2.59
N LEU A 74 -6.17 -5.50 -3.15
CA LEU A 74 -5.53 -4.52 -4.02
C LEU A 74 -4.59 -3.63 -3.17
N ARG A 75 -3.29 -3.83 -3.32
CA ARG A 75 -2.29 -2.98 -2.66
C ARG A 75 -1.84 -1.93 -3.66
N VAL A 76 -2.46 -0.74 -3.59
CA VAL A 76 -2.00 0.44 -4.33
C VAL A 76 -0.73 0.95 -3.63
N PRO A 77 0.42 1.01 -4.31
CA PRO A 77 1.62 1.64 -3.76
C PRO A 77 1.31 3.09 -3.39
N PRO A 78 1.84 3.64 -2.28
CA PRO A 78 1.61 5.04 -1.94
C PRO A 78 2.15 5.92 -3.08
N GLU A 79 1.26 6.55 -3.84
CA GLU A 79 1.61 7.24 -5.09
C GLU A 79 2.46 8.51 -4.91
N ASN A 80 2.63 8.98 -3.68
CA ASN A 80 3.42 10.17 -3.40
C ASN A 80 4.61 9.82 -2.53
N SER A 81 5.79 9.73 -3.14
CA SER A 81 7.03 9.90 -2.39
C SER A 81 6.99 11.25 -1.68
N LEU A 82 7.19 11.24 -0.37
CA LEU A 82 7.28 12.46 0.44
C LEU A 82 8.25 13.44 -0.22
N THR A 83 7.86 14.71 -0.29
CA THR A 83 8.78 15.76 -0.71
C THR A 83 9.91 15.89 0.31
N ASP A 84 11.09 16.34 -0.12
CA ASP A 84 12.24 16.53 0.78
C ASP A 84 11.89 17.45 1.96
N HIS A 85 11.03 18.44 1.72
CA HIS A 85 10.53 19.33 2.76
C HIS A 85 9.72 18.59 3.83
N GLU A 86 8.79 17.71 3.44
CA GLU A 86 8.00 16.92 4.38
C GLU A 86 8.87 15.94 5.17
N MET A 87 9.86 15.33 4.51
CA MET A 87 10.81 14.45 5.18
C MET A 87 11.65 15.20 6.22
N LEU A 88 12.14 16.40 5.88
CA LEU A 88 12.87 17.26 6.82
C LEU A 88 11.99 17.71 7.99
N ALA A 89 10.73 18.05 7.72
CA ALA A 89 9.77 18.44 8.76
C ALA A 89 9.51 17.29 9.76
N LEU A 90 9.28 16.07 9.25
CA LEU A 90 9.12 14.88 10.09
C LEU A 90 10.37 14.61 10.94
N HIS A 91 11.55 14.70 10.34
CA HIS A 91 12.80 14.51 11.08
C HIS A 91 12.96 15.56 12.19
N ALA A 92 12.67 16.83 11.90
CA ALA A 92 12.72 17.91 12.90
C ALA A 92 11.76 17.66 14.06
N GLU A 93 10.55 17.16 13.79
CA GLU A 93 9.57 16.81 14.82
C GLU A 93 10.03 15.65 15.70
N VAL A 94 10.58 14.59 15.08
CA VAL A 94 11.15 13.46 15.82
C VAL A 94 12.31 13.92 16.70
N CYS A 95 13.23 14.75 16.18
CA CYS A 95 14.33 15.30 16.96
C CYS A 95 13.85 16.20 18.10
N ALA A 96 12.80 17.00 17.88
CA ALA A 96 12.20 17.82 18.93
C ALA A 96 11.60 16.94 20.04
N LEU A 97 10.91 15.85 19.67
CA LEU A 97 10.31 14.91 20.60
C LEU A 97 11.38 14.13 21.40
N GLN A 98 12.44 13.71 20.72
CA GLN A 98 13.62 13.09 21.33
C GLN A 98 14.28 14.03 22.35
N LYS A 99 14.54 15.29 22.00
CA LYS A 99 15.13 16.28 22.93
C LYS A 99 14.22 16.58 24.11
N ARG A 100 12.91 16.65 23.89
CA ARG A 100 11.92 16.96 24.92
C ARG A 100 11.76 15.83 25.94
N LEU A 101 11.82 14.58 25.52
CA LEU A 101 11.53 13.41 26.36
C LEU A 101 12.78 12.60 26.75
N GLY A 102 13.92 12.87 26.14
CA GLY A 102 15.15 12.11 26.36
C GLY A 102 15.08 10.66 25.87
N ILE A 103 14.23 10.36 24.88
CA ILE A 103 14.01 9.00 24.37
C ILE A 103 14.82 8.70 23.12
N SER A 104 14.90 7.42 22.74
CA SER A 104 15.57 7.02 21.50
C SER A 104 14.81 7.55 20.27
N TYR A 105 15.54 7.76 19.17
CA TYR A 105 14.94 8.20 17.90
C TYR A 105 13.85 7.22 17.44
N GLN A 106 14.10 5.91 17.58
CA GLN A 106 13.13 4.87 17.22
C GLN A 106 11.84 4.95 18.05
N ASP A 107 11.94 5.18 19.37
CA ASP A 107 10.75 5.33 20.23
C ASP A 107 9.99 6.62 19.90
N ALA A 108 10.71 7.71 19.60
CA ALA A 108 10.10 8.97 19.17
C ALA A 108 9.29 8.82 17.87
N VAL A 109 9.86 8.16 16.85
CA VAL A 109 9.15 7.86 15.59
C VAL A 109 7.93 7.00 15.85
N HIS A 110 8.07 5.92 16.64
CA HIS A 110 6.96 5.01 16.92
C HIS A 110 5.80 5.73 17.63
N ARG A 111 6.09 6.58 18.62
CA ARG A 111 5.09 7.38 19.32
C ARG A 111 4.37 8.36 18.40
N LEU A 112 5.12 9.05 17.53
CA LEU A 112 4.54 10.00 16.57
C LEU A 112 3.61 9.27 15.59
N PHE A 113 4.04 8.11 15.08
CA PHE A 113 3.21 7.24 14.25
C PHE A 113 1.92 6.79 14.96
N MET A 114 2.03 6.29 16.20
CA MET A 114 0.86 5.88 16.98
C MET A 114 -0.11 7.04 17.25
N ALA A 115 0.41 8.23 17.52
CA ALA A 115 -0.41 9.43 17.70
C ALA A 115 -1.18 9.78 16.41
N GLU A 116 -0.52 9.71 15.25
CA GLU A 116 -1.17 10.00 13.97
C GLU A 116 -2.23 8.95 13.61
N VAL A 117 -1.92 7.67 13.81
CA VAL A 117 -2.91 6.57 13.62
C VAL A 117 -4.12 6.77 14.53
N ALA A 118 -3.93 7.22 15.77
CA ALA A 118 -5.03 7.51 16.67
C ALA A 118 -5.91 8.66 16.15
N LYS A 119 -5.31 9.73 15.61
CA LYS A 119 -6.06 10.84 14.98
C LYS A 119 -6.89 10.34 13.79
N LEU A 120 -6.30 9.53 12.92
CA LEU A 120 -6.98 8.98 11.75
C LEU A 120 -8.19 8.13 12.15
N LYS A 121 -8.06 7.30 13.19
CA LYS A 121 -9.18 6.49 13.70
C LYS A 121 -10.35 7.34 14.20
N VAL A 122 -10.05 8.47 14.87
CA VAL A 122 -11.09 9.40 15.33
C VAL A 122 -11.78 10.06 14.13
N ALA A 123 -11.00 10.57 13.18
CA ALA A 123 -11.55 11.18 11.96
C ALA A 123 -12.39 10.19 11.12
N ASP A 124 -11.97 8.92 11.05
CA ASP A 124 -12.75 7.86 10.40
C ASP A 124 -14.07 7.58 11.13
N GLY A 125 -14.07 7.61 12.46
CA GLY A 125 -15.28 7.50 13.28
C GLY A 125 -16.28 8.61 12.97
N ASP A 126 -15.80 9.85 12.95
CA ASP A 126 -16.61 11.03 12.63
C ASP A 126 -17.17 10.94 11.21
N ARG A 127 -16.34 10.54 10.23
CA ARG A 127 -16.76 10.35 8.85
C ARG A 127 -17.87 9.31 8.72
N ARG A 128 -17.78 8.19 9.45
CA ARG A 128 -18.82 7.15 9.47
C ARG A 128 -20.10 7.67 10.10
N TYR A 129 -20.01 8.45 11.17
CA TYR A 129 -21.17 9.05 11.82
C TYR A 129 -21.89 10.02 10.89
N HIS A 130 -21.15 10.90 10.21
CA HIS A 130 -21.73 11.82 9.21
C HIS A 130 -22.40 11.06 8.07
N ALA A 131 -21.74 10.05 7.50
CA ALA A 131 -22.33 9.23 6.43
C ALA A 131 -23.61 8.50 6.89
N TYR A 132 -23.65 8.04 8.14
CA TYR A 132 -24.85 7.44 8.73
C TYR A 132 -26.00 8.47 8.85
N MET A 133 -25.70 9.68 9.34
CA MET A 133 -26.70 10.74 9.47
C MET A 133 -27.25 11.17 8.11
N ASP A 134 -26.39 11.32 7.10
CA ASP A 134 -26.80 11.63 5.72
C ASP A 134 -27.75 10.56 5.17
N GLN A 135 -27.43 9.28 5.41
CA GLN A 135 -28.30 8.17 5.00
C GLN A 135 -29.67 8.22 5.71
N CYS A 136 -29.70 8.51 7.01
CA CYS A 136 -30.94 8.63 7.78
C CYS A 136 -31.78 9.82 7.31
N MET A 137 -31.15 10.96 7.03
CA MET A 137 -31.82 12.14 6.49
C MET A 137 -32.40 11.87 5.11
N ALA A 138 -31.61 11.26 4.20
CA ALA A 138 -32.07 10.89 2.87
C ALA A 138 -33.29 9.96 2.91
N LYS A 139 -33.25 8.91 3.74
CA LYS A 139 -34.39 8.00 3.94
C LYS A 139 -35.63 8.72 4.48
N THR A 140 -35.45 9.73 5.33
CA THR A 140 -36.56 10.48 5.92
C THR A 140 -37.18 11.42 4.89
N LEU A 141 -36.38 12.06 4.04
CA LEU A 141 -36.84 12.89 2.94
C LEU A 141 -37.66 12.08 1.93
N ILE A 142 -37.15 10.93 1.49
CA ILE A 142 -37.87 10.02 0.58
C ILE A 142 -39.24 9.63 1.17
N LYS A 143 -39.29 9.24 2.46
CA LYS A 143 -40.56 8.91 3.13
C LYS A 143 -41.54 10.08 3.26
N LEU A 144 -41.05 11.31 3.24
CA LEU A 144 -41.89 12.51 3.25
C LEU A 144 -42.43 12.80 1.84
N GLU A 145 -41.59 12.69 0.82
CA GLU A 145 -41.99 12.82 -0.59
C GLU A 145 -43.04 11.77 -0.98
N GLU A 146 -42.82 10.51 -0.63
CA GLU A 146 -43.78 9.42 -0.85
C GLU A 146 -45.13 9.70 -0.17
N ARG A 147 -45.11 10.19 1.08
CA ARG A 147 -46.35 10.56 1.80
C ARG A 147 -47.05 11.76 1.18
N HIS A 148 -46.30 12.73 0.67
CA HIS A 148 -46.87 13.89 0.00
C HIS A 148 -47.57 13.47 -1.31
N SER A 149 -46.92 12.64 -2.13
CA SER A 149 -47.49 12.13 -3.38
C SER A 149 -48.80 11.36 -3.12
N ILE A 150 -48.83 10.49 -2.12
CA ILE A 150 -50.04 9.72 -1.76
C ILE A 150 -51.18 10.66 -1.32
N ARG A 151 -50.88 11.75 -0.60
CA ARG A 151 -51.89 12.70 -0.15
C ARG A 151 -52.47 13.50 -1.33
N GLU A 152 -51.64 13.94 -2.28
CA GLU A 152 -52.12 14.64 -3.48
C GLU A 152 -53.01 13.75 -4.37
N ASP A 153 -52.75 12.44 -4.41
CA ASP A 153 -53.58 11.48 -5.15
C ASP A 153 -54.92 11.19 -4.46
N LEU A 154 -55.03 11.41 -3.15
CA LEU A 154 -56.28 11.25 -2.37
C LEU A 154 -57.20 12.48 -2.43
N GLU A 155 -56.69 13.64 -2.83
CA GLU A 155 -57.44 14.90 -2.93
C GLU A 155 -58.00 15.17 -4.35
N LYS A 156 -57.83 14.23 -5.29
CA LYS A 156 -58.42 14.24 -6.64
C LYS A 156 -59.55 13.22 -6.78
#